data_AF-A0A5J4R5T3-F1
#
_entry.id   AF-A0A5J4R5T3-F1
#
_cell.length_a   1.000
_cell.length_b   1.000
_cell.length_c   1.000
_cell.angle_alpha   90.00
_cell.angle_beta   90.00
_cell.angle_gamma   90.00
#
_symmetry.space_group_name_H-M   'P 1'
#
loop_
_entity.id
_entity.type
_entity.pdbx_description
1 polymer ?
#
loop_
_entity_poly.entity_id
_entity_poly.type
_entity_poly.pdbx_seq_one_letter_code
_entity_poly.pdbx_strand_id
1 'polypeptide(L)'
;NSLKCIRCGGCINTCPVYRRSGGHSYGYVIPGPIGSILAPQRDMRKHHDLPFASSLCGSCTDVCPVKIDIHEQLYRWRQELTRHKQTALVKRLSMKAAGFVLSGNKRYNLVGRLARLAIRYLPDKLLYLPLNVWGKGRELPAPPRQSFKQWYFQTHKGKKS
;
A
#
# COMPACT_ATOMS: atom_id res chain seq x y z
N ASN A 1 -1.20 -10.38 -21.77
CA ASN A 1 0.13 -11.04 -21.72
C ASN A 1 0.12 -12.27 -20.80
N SER A 2 -0.66 -12.24 -19.70
CA SER A 2 -0.79 -13.35 -18.72
C SER A 2 -1.14 -14.74 -19.26
N LEU A 3 -1.80 -14.87 -20.42
CA LEU A 3 -2.18 -16.16 -21.01
C LEU A 3 -1.00 -17.02 -21.48
N LYS A 4 0.20 -16.45 -21.59
CA LYS A 4 1.44 -17.20 -21.93
C LYS A 4 1.98 -18.06 -20.77
N CYS A 5 1.33 -18.04 -19.60
CA CYS A 5 1.84 -18.68 -18.40
C CYS A 5 1.94 -20.20 -18.56
N ILE A 6 3.17 -20.73 -18.45
CA ILE A 6 3.46 -22.18 -18.45
C ILE A 6 3.35 -22.84 -17.06
N ARG A 7 2.85 -22.11 -16.06
CA ARG A 7 2.67 -22.57 -14.67
C ARG A 7 3.94 -23.11 -13.99
N CYS A 8 5.12 -22.59 -14.32
CA CYS A 8 6.40 -23.03 -13.74
C CYS A 8 6.63 -22.67 -12.25
N GLY A 9 5.78 -21.83 -11.65
CA GLY A 9 5.89 -21.45 -10.24
C GLY A 9 6.99 -20.43 -9.88
N GLY A 10 7.86 -20.01 -10.81
CA GLY A 10 8.95 -19.06 -10.52
C GLY A 10 8.46 -17.73 -9.90
N CYS A 11 7.36 -17.19 -10.43
CA CYS A 11 6.79 -15.93 -9.96
C CYS A 11 6.28 -15.98 -8.50
N ILE A 12 5.76 -17.12 -8.04
CA ILE A 12 5.26 -17.25 -6.66
C ILE A 12 6.41 -17.47 -5.68
N ASN A 13 7.46 -18.19 -6.08
CA ASN A 13 8.62 -18.50 -5.24
C ASN A 13 9.48 -17.27 -4.97
N THR A 14 9.56 -16.32 -5.91
CA THR A 14 10.29 -15.06 -5.68
C THR A 14 9.45 -14.00 -4.98
N CYS A 15 8.12 -14.12 -4.98
CA CYS A 15 7.24 -13.06 -4.51
C CYS A 15 7.31 -12.94 -2.97
N PRO A 16 7.77 -11.80 -2.42
CA PRO A 16 7.89 -11.64 -0.97
C PRO A 16 6.53 -11.65 -0.27
N VAL A 17 5.48 -11.16 -0.93
CA VAL A 17 4.11 -11.19 -0.40
C VAL A 17 3.64 -12.64 -0.28
N TYR A 18 3.67 -13.40 -1.38
CA TYR A 18 3.20 -14.78 -1.40
C TYR A 18 3.95 -15.66 -0.39
N ARG A 19 5.28 -15.52 -0.30
CA ARG A 19 6.09 -16.26 0.67
C ARG A 19 5.73 -15.99 2.13
N ARG A 20 5.18 -14.81 2.45
CA ARG A 20 4.81 -14.42 3.82
C ARG A 20 3.34 -14.66 4.13
N SER A 21 2.44 -14.43 3.18
CA SER A 21 0.99 -14.60 3.37
C SER A 21 0.49 -16.02 3.08
N GLY A 22 1.24 -16.80 2.29
CA GLY A 22 0.81 -18.12 1.81
C GLY A 22 -0.32 -18.06 0.78
N GLY A 23 -0.64 -19.22 0.20
CA GLY A 23 -1.66 -19.33 -0.85
C GLY A 23 -3.10 -19.11 -0.38
N HIS A 24 -3.45 -19.53 0.84
CA HIS A 24 -4.82 -19.43 1.36
C HIS A 24 -5.32 -17.98 1.47
N SER A 25 -4.42 -17.04 1.73
CA SER A 25 -4.72 -15.61 1.85
C SER A 25 -5.23 -14.97 0.55
N TYR A 26 -5.06 -15.64 -0.61
CA TYR A 26 -5.48 -15.12 -1.91
C TYR A 26 -6.95 -15.42 -2.25
N GLY A 27 -7.60 -16.38 -1.58
CA GLY A 27 -9.03 -16.66 -1.81
C GLY A 27 -9.40 -16.99 -3.28
N TYR A 28 -8.44 -17.47 -4.07
CA TYR A 28 -8.62 -17.85 -5.48
C TYR A 28 -7.82 -19.11 -5.79
N VAL A 29 -8.30 -19.93 -6.74
CA VAL A 29 -7.74 -21.26 -7.06
C VAL A 29 -6.27 -21.17 -7.48
N ILE A 30 -5.92 -20.11 -8.20
CA ILE A 30 -4.54 -19.84 -8.60
C ILE A 30 -4.02 -18.74 -7.67
N PRO A 31 -3.10 -19.02 -6.74
CA PRO A 31 -2.64 -17.98 -5.82
C PRO A 31 -1.41 -17.25 -6.38
N GLY A 32 -0.97 -16.21 -5.66
CA GLY A 32 0.24 -15.47 -5.99
C GLY A 32 0.07 -14.47 -7.15
N PRO A 33 1.18 -13.89 -7.67
CA PRO A 33 1.12 -12.75 -8.59
C PRO A 33 0.36 -13.03 -9.89
N ILE A 34 0.49 -14.24 -10.45
CA ILE A 34 -0.25 -14.62 -11.67
C ILE A 34 -1.75 -14.78 -11.39
N GLY A 35 -2.08 -15.38 -10.25
CA GLY A 35 -3.45 -15.50 -9.74
C GLY A 35 -4.15 -14.16 -9.59
N SER A 36 -3.45 -13.20 -8.99
CA SER A 36 -3.93 -11.82 -8.82
C SER A 36 -4.21 -11.08 -10.13
N ILE A 37 -3.69 -11.54 -11.27
CA ILE A 37 -4.03 -11.01 -12.60
C ILE A 37 -5.24 -11.72 -13.19
N LEU A 38 -5.34 -13.04 -13.02
CA LEU A 38 -6.38 -13.87 -13.62
C LEU A 38 -7.72 -13.77 -12.88
N ALA A 39 -7.70 -13.63 -11.55
CA ALA A 39 -8.89 -13.58 -10.73
C ALA A 39 -9.85 -12.41 -11.09
N PRO A 40 -9.39 -11.14 -11.20
CA PRO A 40 -10.27 -10.04 -11.57
C PRO A 40 -10.78 -10.15 -13.02
N GLN A 41 -10.09 -10.88 -13.90
CA GLN A 41 -10.58 -11.18 -15.25
C GLN A 41 -11.79 -12.12 -15.21
N ARG A 42 -11.85 -13.04 -14.24
CA ARG A 42 -12.97 -13.96 -14.07
C ARG A 42 -14.15 -13.30 -13.37
N ASP A 43 -13.89 -12.62 -12.25
CA ASP A 43 -14.89 -11.83 -11.54
C ASP A 43 -14.22 -10.63 -10.88
N MET A 44 -14.42 -9.48 -11.51
CA MET A 44 -13.85 -8.22 -11.08
C MET A 44 -14.41 -7.76 -9.73
N ARG A 45 -15.69 -8.01 -9.43
CA ARG A 45 -16.33 -7.58 -8.17
C ARG A 45 -15.83 -8.43 -7.02
N LYS A 46 -15.72 -9.74 -7.22
CA LYS A 46 -15.29 -10.67 -6.16
C LYS A 46 -13.79 -10.58 -5.86
N HIS A 47 -12.95 -10.29 -6.86
CA HIS A 47 -11.49 -10.36 -6.73
C HIS A 47 -10.77 -9.01 -6.89
N HIS A 48 -11.48 -7.89 -6.70
CA HIS A 48 -10.92 -6.54 -6.82
C HIS A 48 -9.74 -6.27 -5.88
N ASP A 49 -9.63 -6.96 -4.73
CA ASP A 49 -8.56 -6.72 -3.77
C ASP A 49 -7.22 -7.35 -4.16
N LEU A 50 -7.21 -8.41 -4.98
CA LEU A 50 -6.01 -9.18 -5.27
C LEU A 50 -4.91 -8.39 -5.99
N PRO A 51 -5.21 -7.50 -6.97
CA PRO A 51 -4.19 -6.61 -7.53
C PRO A 51 -3.60 -5.63 -6.51
N PHE A 52 -4.35 -5.26 -5.46
CA PHE A 52 -3.87 -4.37 -4.40
C PHE A 52 -3.01 -5.07 -3.35
N ALA A 53 -3.06 -6.40 -3.27
CA ALA A 53 -2.22 -7.19 -2.36
C ALA A 53 -0.72 -7.25 -2.76
N SER A 54 -0.34 -6.68 -3.91
CA SER A 54 1.06 -6.66 -4.39
C SER A 54 1.85 -5.43 -3.91
N SER A 55 3.16 -5.59 -3.68
CA SER A 55 4.08 -4.47 -3.46
C SER A 55 4.56 -3.81 -4.76
N LEU A 56 4.25 -4.39 -5.92
CA LEU A 56 4.75 -3.97 -7.24
C LEU A 56 6.30 -3.95 -7.36
N CYS A 57 7.00 -4.80 -6.59
CA CYS A 57 8.47 -4.87 -6.57
C CYS A 57 9.14 -5.43 -7.83
N GLY A 58 8.40 -5.84 -8.88
CA GLY A 58 8.98 -6.26 -10.15
C GLY A 58 9.54 -7.69 -10.21
N SER A 59 10.03 -8.25 -9.10
CA SER A 59 10.77 -9.53 -9.07
C SER A 59 10.11 -10.69 -9.83
N CYS A 60 8.78 -10.83 -9.77
CA CYS A 60 8.03 -11.86 -10.49
C CYS A 60 8.12 -11.77 -12.03
N THR A 61 8.32 -10.58 -12.58
CA THR A 61 8.56 -10.35 -14.01
C THR A 61 9.98 -10.70 -14.39
N ASP A 62 10.95 -10.33 -13.57
CA ASP A 62 12.38 -10.56 -13.84
C ASP A 62 12.71 -12.06 -13.96
N VAL A 63 12.13 -12.88 -13.08
CA VAL A 63 12.35 -14.34 -13.07
C VAL A 63 11.48 -15.10 -14.07
N CYS A 64 10.58 -14.43 -14.79
CA CYS A 64 9.63 -15.13 -15.66
C CYS A 64 10.34 -15.66 -16.93
N PRO A 65 10.36 -16.98 -17.17
CA PRO A 65 11.07 -17.55 -18.33
C PRO A 65 10.40 -17.17 -19.66
N VAL A 66 9.08 -16.95 -19.63
CA VAL A 66 8.26 -16.58 -20.81
C VAL A 66 7.96 -15.08 -20.88
N LYS A 67 8.70 -14.26 -20.11
CA LYS A 67 8.67 -12.78 -20.18
C LYS A 67 7.26 -12.17 -20.06
N ILE A 68 6.53 -12.57 -19.02
CA ILE A 68 5.24 -11.97 -18.67
C ILE A 68 5.47 -10.76 -17.75
N ASP A 69 4.95 -9.61 -18.15
CA ASP A 69 5.00 -8.37 -17.37
C ASP A 69 3.96 -8.37 -16.24
N ILE A 70 4.13 -9.28 -15.29
CA ILE A 70 3.21 -9.50 -14.17
C ILE A 70 3.01 -8.21 -13.35
N HIS A 71 4.09 -7.55 -12.92
CA HIS A 71 3.97 -6.37 -12.06
C HIS A 71 3.27 -5.20 -12.77
N GLU A 72 3.55 -4.96 -14.05
CA GLU A 72 2.85 -3.97 -14.85
C GLU A 72 1.37 -4.30 -15.03
N GLN A 73 1.04 -5.57 -15.30
CA GLN A 73 -0.35 -6.00 -15.43
C GLN A 73 -1.12 -5.79 -14.12
N LEU A 74 -0.50 -6.09 -12.97
CA LEU A 74 -1.10 -5.78 -11.66
C LEU A 74 -1.32 -4.27 -11.47
N TYR A 75 -0.36 -3.44 -11.91
CA TYR A 75 -0.51 -1.99 -11.87
C TYR A 75 -1.66 -1.50 -12.76
N ARG A 76 -1.77 -1.99 -14.00
CA ARG A 76 -2.88 -1.68 -14.93
C ARG A 76 -4.22 -2.12 -14.36
N TRP A 77 -4.28 -3.30 -13.72
CA TRP A 77 -5.48 -3.76 -13.03
C TRP A 77 -5.95 -2.82 -11.93
N ARG A 78 -5.03 -2.23 -11.14
CA ARG A 78 -5.41 -1.22 -10.13
C ARG A 78 -6.09 -0.01 -10.76
N GLN A 79 -5.64 0.42 -11.93
CA GLN A 79 -6.25 1.52 -12.68
C GLN A 79 -7.64 1.12 -13.17
N GLU A 80 -7.77 -0.08 -13.77
CA GLU A 80 -9.02 -0.56 -14.33
C GLU A 80 -10.10 -0.76 -13.26
N LEU A 81 -9.73 -1.37 -12.13
CA LEU A 81 -10.61 -1.49 -10.97
C LEU A 81 -11.07 -0.14 -10.41
N THR A 82 -10.18 0.86 -10.46
CA THR A 82 -10.53 2.22 -10.03
C THR A 82 -11.47 2.90 -11.02
N ARG A 83 -11.27 2.72 -12.33
CA ARG A 83 -12.16 3.23 -13.39
C ARG A 83 -13.54 2.63 -13.30
N HIS A 84 -13.65 1.32 -13.09
CA HIS A 84 -14.91 0.60 -12.91
C HIS A 84 -15.54 0.76 -11.52
N LYS A 85 -15.05 1.70 -10.69
CA LYS A 85 -15.54 1.98 -9.33
C LYS A 85 -15.62 0.74 -8.43
N GLN A 86 -14.76 -0.26 -8.67
CA GLN A 86 -14.64 -1.46 -7.85
C GLN A 86 -13.82 -1.24 -6.57
N THR A 87 -13.30 -0.02 -6.39
CA THR A 87 -12.66 0.41 -5.15
C THR A 87 -13.61 1.28 -4.32
N ALA A 88 -13.68 0.99 -3.03
CA ALA A 88 -14.50 1.75 -2.07
C ALA A 88 -14.28 3.26 -2.20
N LEU A 89 -15.36 4.05 -2.14
CA LEU A 89 -15.28 5.51 -2.27
C LEU A 89 -14.34 6.12 -1.23
N VAL A 90 -14.41 5.62 0.01
CA VAL A 90 -13.52 6.03 1.11
C VAL A 90 -12.05 5.84 0.74
N LYS A 91 -11.69 4.69 0.15
CA LYS A 91 -10.32 4.40 -0.31
C LYS A 91 -9.86 5.36 -1.41
N ARG A 92 -10.74 5.67 -2.37
CA ARG A 92 -10.41 6.60 -3.46
C ARG A 92 -10.18 8.03 -2.95
N LEU A 93 -11.06 8.50 -2.06
CA LEU A 93 -10.94 9.82 -1.46
C LEU A 93 -9.72 9.91 -0.54
N SER A 94 -9.46 8.90 0.29
CA SER A 94 -8.31 8.88 1.18
C SER A 94 -6.99 8.88 0.41
N MET A 95 -6.88 8.09 -0.67
CA MET A 95 -5.70 8.08 -1.53
C MET A 95 -5.50 9.42 -2.26
N LYS A 96 -6.58 10.06 -2.74
CA LYS A 96 -6.49 11.39 -3.35
C LYS A 96 -6.03 12.46 -2.35
N ALA A 97 -6.56 12.42 -1.13
CA ALA A 97 -6.15 13.30 -0.05
C ALA A 97 -4.68 13.06 0.34
N ALA A 98 -4.26 11.80 0.47
CA ALA A 98 -2.87 11.44 0.73
C ALA A 98 -1.94 11.96 -0.38
N GLY A 99 -2.28 11.77 -1.65
CA GLY A 99 -1.53 12.31 -2.78
C GLY A 99 -1.42 13.84 -2.75
N PHE A 100 -2.51 14.54 -2.42
CA PHE A 100 -2.51 15.99 -2.26
C PHE A 100 -1.59 16.46 -1.12
N VAL A 101 -1.63 15.81 0.04
CA VAL A 101 -0.78 16.19 1.19
C VAL A 101 0.70 15.86 0.93
N LEU A 102 0.99 14.66 0.44
CA LEU A 102 2.35 14.15 0.25
C LEU A 102 3.08 14.80 -0.94
N SER A 103 2.36 15.28 -1.95
CA SER A 103 2.97 15.92 -3.13
C SER A 103 3.53 17.33 -2.87
N GLY A 104 3.37 17.91 -1.68
CA GLY A 104 3.88 19.24 -1.39
C GLY A 104 4.52 19.36 -0.02
N ASN A 105 5.80 19.78 0.03
CA ASN A 105 6.55 19.94 1.27
C ASN A 105 5.84 20.88 2.29
N LYS A 106 5.27 22.01 1.86
CA LYS A 106 4.55 22.95 2.74
C LYS A 106 3.31 22.29 3.37
N ARG A 107 2.50 21.61 2.55
CA ARG A 107 1.28 20.90 2.99
C ARG A 107 1.61 19.76 3.94
N TYR A 108 2.60 18.93 3.58
CA TYR A 108 3.09 17.85 4.43
C TYR A 108 3.55 18.36 5.80
N ASN A 109 4.34 19.45 5.84
CA ASN A 109 4.81 20.01 7.11
C ASN A 109 3.67 20.61 7.94
N LEU A 110 2.70 21.29 7.32
CA LEU A 110 1.54 21.87 8.00
C LEU A 110 0.67 20.76 8.61
N VAL A 111 0.24 19.79 7.81
CA VAL A 111 -0.56 18.65 8.26
C VAL A 111 0.18 17.88 9.35
N GLY A 112 1.48 17.65 9.20
CA GLY A 112 2.29 17.00 10.22
C GLY A 112 2.36 17.77 11.55
N ARG A 113 2.39 19.12 11.52
CA ARG A 113 2.33 19.95 12.74
C ARG A 113 0.96 19.86 13.40
N LEU A 114 -0.11 19.99 12.63
CA LEU A 114 -1.48 19.88 13.11
C LEU A 114 -1.74 18.49 13.71
N ALA A 115 -1.27 17.42 13.06
CA ALA A 115 -1.38 16.06 13.56
C ALA A 115 -0.67 15.88 14.92
N ARG A 116 0.54 16.44 15.09
CA ARG A 116 1.24 16.39 16.38
C ARG A 116 0.51 17.14 17.49
N LEU A 117 -0.06 18.31 17.18
CA LEU A 117 -0.86 19.08 18.13
C LEU A 117 -2.14 18.33 18.48
N ALA A 118 -2.83 17.77 17.48
CA ALA A 118 -4.02 16.95 17.68
C ALA A 118 -3.73 15.77 18.60
N ILE A 119 -2.67 14.99 18.37
CA ILE A 119 -2.30 13.86 19.25
C ILE A 119 -1.99 14.31 20.69
N ARG A 120 -1.47 15.54 20.87
CA ARG A 120 -1.17 16.07 22.22
C ARG A 120 -2.43 16.49 23.00
N TYR A 121 -3.44 17.01 22.31
CA TYR A 121 -4.61 17.61 22.94
C TYR A 121 -5.88 16.76 22.84
N LEU A 122 -5.94 15.78 21.94
CA LEU A 122 -7.08 14.88 21.85
C LEU A 122 -7.07 13.90 23.03
N PRO A 123 -8.23 13.65 23.65
CA PRO A 123 -8.34 12.65 24.71
C PRO A 123 -8.11 11.24 24.14
N ASP A 124 -7.54 10.35 24.97
CA ASP A 124 -7.22 8.97 24.60
C ASP A 124 -8.41 8.21 24.00
N LYS A 125 -9.63 8.47 24.47
CA LYS A 125 -10.86 7.86 23.94
C LYS A 125 -11.10 8.17 22.45
N LEU A 126 -10.61 9.32 21.97
CA LEU A 126 -10.68 9.73 20.57
C LEU A 126 -9.42 9.36 19.77
N LEU A 127 -8.33 8.96 20.43
CA LEU A 127 -7.15 8.37 19.78
C LEU A 127 -7.33 6.86 19.56
N TYR A 128 -8.00 6.20 20.51
CA TYR A 128 -8.25 4.76 20.53
C TYR A 128 -9.74 4.43 20.29
N LEU A 129 -10.38 5.10 19.32
CA LEU A 129 -11.74 4.71 18.94
C LEU A 129 -11.77 3.24 18.50
N PRO A 130 -12.89 2.51 18.76
CA PRO A 130 -13.07 1.15 18.27
C PRO A 130 -13.01 1.01 16.73
N LEU A 131 -13.21 2.13 16.01
CA LEU A 131 -13.02 2.24 14.56
C LEU A 131 -11.54 2.17 14.14
N ASN A 132 -10.60 2.46 15.04
CA ASN A 132 -9.18 2.31 14.82
C ASN A 132 -8.75 0.88 15.19
N VAL A 133 -9.01 -0.08 14.30
CA VAL A 133 -8.56 -1.48 14.46
C VAL A 133 -7.05 -1.61 14.63
N TRP A 134 -6.26 -0.68 14.07
CA TRP A 134 -4.81 -0.65 14.23
C TRP A 134 -4.38 -0.28 15.66
N GLY A 135 -5.20 0.51 16.38
CA GLY A 135 -4.97 0.89 17.78
C GLY A 135 -5.38 -0.18 18.80
N LYS A 136 -6.03 -1.28 18.38
CA LYS A 136 -6.37 -2.39 19.30
C LYS A 136 -5.09 -3.08 19.77
N GLY A 137 -4.74 -2.91 21.03
CA GLY A 137 -3.54 -3.50 21.64
C GLY A 137 -2.23 -2.79 21.23
N ARG A 138 -2.30 -1.56 20.71
CA ARG A 138 -1.11 -0.73 20.41
C ARG A 138 -1.27 0.64 21.04
N GLU A 139 -0.34 0.98 21.93
CA GLU A 139 -0.25 2.32 22.50
C GLU A 139 0.60 3.22 21.58
N LEU A 140 0.11 4.43 21.32
CA LEU A 140 0.88 5.44 20.59
C LEU A 140 1.91 6.07 21.54
N PRO A 141 3.19 6.18 21.13
CA PRO A 141 4.18 6.88 21.94
C PRO A 141 3.82 8.37 22.02
N ALA A 142 4.24 9.02 23.12
CA ALA A 142 4.02 10.44 23.31
C ALA A 142 4.56 11.26 22.12
N PRO A 143 3.79 12.23 21.58
CA PRO A 143 4.18 12.94 20.38
C PRO A 143 5.45 13.78 20.64
N PRO A 144 6.51 13.63 19.82
CA PRO A 144 7.75 14.37 20.02
C PRO A 144 7.54 15.88 19.84
N ARG A 145 8.29 16.69 20.59
CA ARG A 145 8.18 18.18 20.55
C ARG A 145 8.42 18.77 19.16
N GLN A 146 9.26 18.11 18.35
CA GLN A 146 9.59 18.52 17.00
C GLN A 146 9.66 17.34 16.04
N SER A 147 9.46 17.58 14.75
CA SER A 147 9.65 16.52 13.74
C SER A 147 11.13 16.22 13.55
N PHE A 148 11.45 15.01 13.07
CA PHE A 148 12.81 14.64 12.65
C PHE A 148 13.43 15.69 11.72
N LYS A 149 12.66 16.18 10.75
CA LYS A 149 13.09 17.24 9.83
C LYS A 149 13.47 18.53 10.55
N GLN A 150 12.68 18.97 11.54
CA GLN A 150 12.98 20.17 12.33
C GLN A 150 14.24 19.99 13.17
N TRP A 151 14.34 18.86 13.87
CA TRP A 151 15.53 18.49 14.63
C TRP A 151 16.79 18.47 13.74
N TYR A 152 16.72 17.78 12.60
CA TYR A 152 17.83 17.64 11.66
C TYR A 152 18.36 19.00 11.19
N PHE A 153 17.46 19.90 10.79
CA PHE A 153 17.85 21.26 10.39
C PHE A 153 18.37 22.10 11.54
N GLN A 154 17.90 21.92 12.77
CA GLN A 154 18.46 22.66 13.91
C GLN A 154 19.89 22.18 14.22
N THR A 155 20.13 20.88 14.21
CA THR A 155 21.42 20.28 14.57
C THR A 155 22.47 20.43 13.47
N HIS A 156 22.07 20.43 12.19
CA HIS A 156 23.01 20.43 11.05
C HIS A 156 23.08 21.76 10.29
N LYS A 157 22.44 22.84 10.78
CA LYS A 157 22.44 24.17 10.15
C LYS A 157 23.82 24.84 10.01
N GLY A 158 24.87 24.28 10.62
CA GLY A 158 26.26 24.75 10.51
C GLY A 158 27.12 24.01 9.48
N LYS A 159 26.65 22.93 8.85
CA LYS A 159 27.37 22.24 7.77
C LYS A 159 26.67 22.52 6.44
N LYS A 160 26.95 23.68 5.85
CA LYS A 160 26.75 23.86 4.42
C LYS A 160 27.71 22.91 3.70
N SER A 161 27.16 21.98 2.92
CA SER A 161 27.85 21.51 1.72
C SER A 161 27.82 22.61 0.67
#